data_AF-A0A522TD78-F1
#
_entry.id   AF-A0A522TD78-F1
#
_cell.length_a   1.000
_cell.length_b   1.000
_cell.length_c   1.000
_cell.angle_alpha   90.00
_cell.angle_beta   90.00
_cell.angle_gamma   90.00
#
_symmetry.space_group_name_H-M   'P 1'
#
loop_
_entity.id
_entity.type
_entity.pdbx_description
1 polymer ?
#
loop_
_entity_poly.entity_id
_entity_poly.type
_entity_poly.pdbx_seq_one_letter_code
_entity_poly.pdbx_strand_id
1 'polypeptide(L)'
;MSVNRLIALNAATGAFTPIPASIPARSVSIVEDGAAAGQGLEAQFPADGFSTTLTFAPGTPIAFTGAGHDGLAGLPEQNAANGASAFNYRAADVYCQLRSATGTPTRVRVEESEATV
;
A
#
# COMPACT_ATOMS: atom_id res chain seq x y z
N MET A 1 -15.35 8.20 -3.13
CA MET A 1 -15.78 6.86 -2.68
C MET A 1 -14.69 6.26 -1.77
N SER A 2 -15.04 5.33 -0.89
CA SER A 2 -14.06 4.62 -0.05
C SER A 2 -14.24 3.11 -0.17
N VAL A 3 -13.14 2.38 -0.34
CA VAL A 3 -13.12 0.92 -0.43
C VAL A 3 -12.30 0.37 0.72
N ASN A 4 -12.82 -0.68 1.36
CA ASN A 4 -12.11 -1.40 2.41
C ASN A 4 -12.04 -2.88 2.01
N ARG A 5 -10.84 -3.47 2.08
CA ARG A 5 -10.62 -4.89 1.81
C ARG A 5 -9.66 -5.51 2.81
N LEU A 6 -9.88 -6.80 3.08
CA LEU A 6 -8.95 -7.65 3.82
C LEU A 6 -8.13 -8.50 2.86
N ILE A 7 -6.81 -8.47 3.00
CA ILE A 7 -5.88 -9.26 2.19
C ILE A 7 -5.10 -10.19 3.10
N ALA A 8 -5.07 -11.48 2.76
CA ALA A 8 -4.25 -12.46 3.45
C ALA A 8 -2.79 -12.35 3.02
N LEU A 9 -1.89 -12.37 3.99
CA LEU A 9 -0.44 -12.31 3.80
C LEU A 9 0.20 -13.65 4.13
N ASN A 10 1.26 -13.96 3.42
CA ASN A 10 2.10 -15.10 3.75
C ASN A 10 2.92 -14.84 5.03
N ALA A 11 3.40 -15.92 5.64
CA ALA A 11 4.43 -15.85 6.68
C ALA A 11 5.77 -15.31 6.12
N ALA A 12 6.71 -14.95 7.00
CA ALA A 12 8.01 -14.36 6.66
C ALA A 12 8.86 -15.20 5.68
N THR A 13 8.69 -16.52 5.63
CA THR A 13 9.41 -17.39 4.68
C THR A 13 8.71 -17.50 3.32
N GLY A 14 7.50 -16.95 3.18
CA GLY A 14 6.73 -16.94 1.95
C GLY A 14 7.06 -15.77 1.03
N ALA A 15 6.48 -15.81 -0.17
CA ALA A 15 6.54 -14.71 -1.12
C ALA A 15 5.79 -13.49 -0.59
N PHE A 16 6.24 -12.30 -0.99
CA PHE A 16 5.47 -11.08 -0.75
C PHE A 16 4.14 -11.12 -1.52
N THR A 17 3.07 -10.69 -0.85
CA THR A 17 1.74 -10.51 -1.44
C THR A 17 1.63 -9.09 -1.98
N PRO A 18 1.41 -8.88 -3.28
CA PRO A 18 1.22 -7.54 -3.83
C PRO A 18 -0.09 -6.93 -3.32
N ILE A 19 -0.07 -5.64 -3.01
CA ILE A 19 -1.26 -4.84 -2.69
C ILE A 19 -1.58 -3.93 -3.88
N PRO A 20 -2.36 -4.41 -4.87
CA PRO A 20 -2.75 -3.60 -6.01
C PRO A 20 -3.78 -2.57 -5.57
N ALA A 21 -3.81 -1.41 -6.22
CA ALA A 21 -4.93 -0.50 -6.02
C ALA A 21 -6.23 -1.05 -6.63
N SER A 22 -7.36 -0.81 -6.00
CA SER A 22 -8.68 -1.16 -6.57
C SER A 22 -9.46 0.01 -7.13
N ILE A 23 -9.10 1.23 -6.73
CA ILE A 23 -9.67 2.49 -7.19
C ILE A 23 -8.55 3.52 -7.39
N PRO A 24 -8.80 4.64 -8.09
CA PRO A 24 -7.86 5.77 -8.15
C PRO A 24 -7.82 6.52 -6.81
N ALA A 25 -7.21 5.91 -5.79
CA ALA A 25 -7.21 6.44 -4.43
C ALA A 25 -6.31 7.68 -4.29
N ARG A 26 -6.79 8.70 -3.57
CA ARG A 26 -6.01 9.87 -3.10
C ARG A 26 -5.38 9.65 -1.74
N SER A 27 -5.95 8.75 -0.93
CA SER A 27 -5.35 8.27 0.31
C SER A 27 -5.52 6.77 0.45
N VAL A 28 -4.50 6.11 0.96
CA VAL A 28 -4.51 4.69 1.28
C VAL A 28 -3.95 4.48 2.67
N SER A 29 -4.62 3.67 3.49
CA SER A 29 -4.11 3.21 4.77
C SER A 29 -4.11 1.70 4.77
N ILE A 30 -2.95 1.10 5.01
CA ILE A 30 -2.80 -0.34 5.16
C ILE A 30 -2.36 -0.62 6.59
N VAL A 31 -3.15 -1.40 7.32
CA VAL A 31 -2.84 -1.76 8.71
C VAL A 31 -3.05 -3.25 8.91
N GLU A 32 -2.20 -3.86 9.74
CA GLU A 32 -2.40 -5.23 10.17
C GLU A 32 -3.74 -5.39 10.88
N ASP A 33 -4.50 -6.41 10.48
CA ASP A 33 -5.79 -6.73 11.08
C ASP A 33 -5.57 -7.28 12.50
N GLY A 34 -6.19 -6.66 13.50
CA GLY A 34 -5.87 -6.82 14.91
C GLY A 34 -6.29 -8.15 15.57
N ALA A 35 -6.49 -9.21 14.80
CA ALA A 35 -6.94 -10.49 15.32
C ALA A 35 -5.74 -11.34 15.80
N ALA A 36 -5.60 -11.45 17.13
CA ALA A 36 -4.67 -12.33 17.85
C ALA A 36 -3.17 -12.02 17.63
N ALA A 37 -2.62 -11.14 18.48
CA ALA A 37 -1.21 -10.72 18.53
C ALA A 37 -0.64 -10.31 17.16
N GLY A 38 -0.54 -9.01 16.89
CA GLY A 38 -0.03 -8.57 15.59
C GLY A 38 1.40 -9.08 15.35
N GLN A 39 1.65 -9.51 14.12
CA GLN A 39 2.89 -10.11 13.67
C GLN A 39 3.87 -9.03 13.18
N GLY A 40 3.38 -7.82 12.88
CA GLY A 40 4.15 -6.81 12.17
C GLY A 40 4.24 -7.15 10.69
N LEU A 41 4.65 -6.17 9.90
CA LEU A 41 4.64 -6.25 8.44
C LEU A 41 6.03 -6.00 7.89
N GLU A 42 6.43 -6.82 6.94
CA GLU A 42 7.55 -6.50 6.06
C GLU A 42 6.99 -5.99 4.73
N ALA A 43 7.46 -4.82 4.30
CA ALA A 43 6.99 -4.14 3.11
C ALA A 43 8.14 -3.85 2.14
N GLN A 44 7.86 -3.99 0.85
CA GLN A 44 8.72 -3.51 -0.22
C GLN A 44 7.90 -2.59 -1.13
N PHE A 45 8.52 -1.50 -1.57
CA PHE A 45 7.84 -0.45 -2.32
C PHE A 45 8.33 -0.42 -3.77
N PRO A 46 7.47 -0.06 -4.73
CA PRO A 46 7.87 0.01 -6.14
C PRO A 46 8.93 1.09 -6.42
N ALA A 47 9.03 2.12 -5.56
CA ALA A 47 9.90 3.28 -5.75
C ALA A 47 11.40 2.91 -5.86
N ASP A 48 11.82 1.80 -5.25
CA ASP A 48 13.18 1.28 -5.34
C ASP A 48 13.28 -0.04 -6.12
N GLY A 49 12.24 -0.37 -6.90
CA GLY A 49 12.14 -1.64 -7.62
C GLY A 49 11.90 -2.84 -6.71
N PHE A 50 11.29 -2.64 -5.54
CA PHE A 50 11.07 -3.66 -4.50
C PHE A 50 12.36 -4.26 -3.94
N SER A 51 13.42 -3.46 -3.85
CA SER A 51 14.75 -3.95 -3.45
C SER A 51 14.98 -3.90 -1.94
N THR A 52 14.40 -2.90 -1.25
CA THR A 52 14.56 -2.74 0.20
C THR A 52 13.33 -3.27 0.94
N THR A 53 13.59 -4.12 1.94
CA THR A 53 12.55 -4.55 2.89
C THR A 53 12.54 -3.62 4.10
N LEU A 54 11.40 -2.97 4.33
CA LEU A 54 11.13 -2.17 5.52
C LEU A 54 10.23 -2.95 6.47
N THR A 55 10.54 -2.91 7.77
CA THR A 55 9.76 -3.59 8.81
C THR A 55 8.93 -2.58 9.60
N PHE A 56 7.64 -2.89 9.75
CA PHE A 56 6.67 -2.11 10.50
C PHE A 56 6.19 -2.91 11.71
N ALA A 57 6.17 -2.27 12.88
CA ALA A 57 5.68 -2.91 14.09
C ALA A 57 4.17 -3.22 13.99
N PRO A 58 3.68 -4.24 14.72
CA PRO A 58 2.25 -4.55 14.81
C PRO A 58 1.36 -3.31 14.98
N GLY A 59 0.31 -3.20 14.16
CA GLY A 59 -0.64 -2.08 14.21
C GLY A 59 -0.11 -0.73 13.69
N THR A 60 1.14 -0.65 13.21
CA THR A 60 1.66 0.56 12.56
C THR A 60 1.03 0.70 11.18
N PRO A 61 0.29 1.79 10.89
CA PRO A 61 -0.29 1.99 9.57
C PRO A 61 0.78 2.37 8.55
N ILE A 62 0.72 1.74 7.38
CA ILE A 62 1.44 2.16 6.17
C ILE A 62 0.49 3.06 5.39
N ALA A 63 0.73 4.37 5.44
CA ALA A 63 -0.14 5.36 4.82
C ALA A 63 0.50 5.95 3.56
N PHE A 64 -0.33 6.11 2.52
CA PHE A 64 0.02 6.78 1.28
C PHE A 64 -0.97 7.92 1.06
N THR A 65 -0.47 9.11 0.77
CA THR A 65 -1.28 10.27 0.39
C THR A 65 -0.76 10.81 -0.93
N GLY A 66 -1.66 11.23 -1.82
CA GLY A 66 -1.26 11.87 -3.05
C GLY A 66 -0.61 13.24 -2.81
N ALA A 67 0.20 13.67 -3.77
CA ALA A 67 0.84 14.99 -3.73
C ALA A 67 -0.18 16.11 -4.03
N GLY A 68 -0.39 17.02 -3.09
CA GLY A 68 -1.26 18.18 -3.26
C GLY A 68 -2.77 17.86 -3.28
N HIS A 69 -3.58 18.85 -3.68
CA HIS A 69 -5.05 18.74 -3.66
C HIS A 69 -5.59 17.69 -4.66
N ASP A 70 -4.82 17.33 -5.69
CA ASP A 70 -5.25 16.48 -6.82
C ASP A 70 -4.37 15.24 -7.05
N GLY A 71 -3.33 15.01 -6.25
CA GLY A 71 -2.45 13.86 -6.41
C GLY A 71 -3.14 12.54 -6.03
N LEU A 72 -2.83 11.47 -6.76
CA LEU A 72 -3.16 10.11 -6.36
C LEU A 72 -2.09 9.58 -5.39
N ALA A 73 -2.51 8.79 -4.41
CA ALA A 73 -1.60 8.14 -3.47
C ALA A 73 -0.68 7.15 -4.21
N GLY A 74 0.62 7.18 -3.90
CA GLY A 74 1.62 6.31 -4.52
C GLY A 74 2.33 6.88 -5.76
N LEU A 75 2.05 8.14 -6.13
CA LEU A 75 2.84 8.85 -7.14
C LEU A 75 3.97 9.66 -6.48
N PRO A 76 5.24 9.54 -6.92
CA PRO A 76 6.13 10.69 -6.87
C PRO A 76 5.49 11.81 -7.70
N GLU A 77 5.66 13.06 -7.30
CA GLU A 77 5.23 14.25 -8.03
C GLU A 77 6.01 14.38 -9.36
N GLN A 78 5.83 13.45 -10.30
CA GLN A 78 6.44 13.49 -11.61
C GLN A 78 5.39 13.93 -12.62
N ASN A 79 5.57 15.16 -13.13
CA ASN A 79 4.92 15.78 -14.29
C ASN A 79 3.64 16.62 -14.11
N ALA A 80 3.50 17.40 -13.04
CA ALA A 80 2.69 18.63 -13.13
C ALA A 80 3.32 19.70 -14.05
N ALA A 81 4.63 19.60 -14.35
CA ALA A 81 5.37 20.60 -15.13
C ALA A 81 5.14 20.56 -16.65
N ASN A 82 4.43 19.55 -17.20
CA ASN A 82 4.35 19.34 -18.66
C ASN A 82 2.93 19.24 -19.24
N GLY A 83 1.89 19.62 -18.48
CA GLY A 83 0.52 19.72 -19.02
C GLY A 83 -0.07 18.40 -19.55
N ALA A 84 0.42 17.26 -19.07
CA ALA A 84 -0.07 15.95 -19.50
C ALA A 84 -1.37 15.58 -18.75
N SER A 85 -2.46 15.57 -19.50
CA SER A 85 -3.79 15.13 -19.06
C SER A 85 -3.82 13.62 -18.80
N ALA A 86 -4.39 13.24 -17.66
CA ALA A 86 -4.74 11.89 -17.19
C ALA A 86 -3.58 10.87 -17.06
N PHE A 87 -3.19 10.63 -15.81
CA PHE A 87 -2.33 9.50 -15.43
C PHE A 87 -3.03 8.17 -15.76
N ASN A 88 -2.53 7.45 -16.76
CA ASN A 88 -3.05 6.15 -17.20
C ASN A 88 -2.52 5.03 -16.29
N TYR A 89 -3.30 4.67 -15.27
CA TYR A 89 -3.10 3.47 -14.43
C TYR A 89 -3.06 2.21 -15.34
N ARG A 90 -2.02 1.38 -15.26
CA ARG A 90 -1.88 0.12 -16.00
C ARG A 90 -1.32 -0.97 -15.08
N ALA A 91 -1.56 -2.24 -15.43
CA ALA A 91 -1.13 -3.41 -14.66
C ALA A 91 0.37 -3.35 -14.26
N ALA A 92 0.64 -2.83 -13.06
CA ALA A 92 1.94 -2.57 -12.40
C ALA A 92 1.74 -1.70 -11.13
N ASP A 93 0.58 -1.05 -10.99
CA ASP A 93 0.32 -0.10 -9.91
C ASP A 93 -0.01 -0.79 -8.57
N VAL A 94 1.03 -1.34 -7.96
CA VAL A 94 1.04 -1.92 -6.62
C VAL A 94 1.57 -0.88 -5.65
N TYR A 95 0.83 -0.55 -4.59
CA TYR A 95 1.29 0.42 -3.59
C TYR A 95 2.55 -0.07 -2.88
N CYS A 96 2.52 -1.33 -2.49
CA CYS A 96 3.60 -2.07 -1.89
C CYS A 96 3.29 -3.56 -1.99
N GLN A 97 4.29 -4.39 -1.75
CA GLN A 97 4.08 -5.81 -1.50
C GLN A 97 4.43 -6.12 -0.05
N LEU A 98 3.62 -6.95 0.58
CA LEU A 98 3.65 -7.19 2.02
C LEU A 98 3.76 -8.67 2.34
N ARG A 99 4.40 -8.99 3.45
CA ARG A 99 4.29 -10.28 4.14
C ARG A 99 4.31 -10.06 5.65
N SER A 100 3.97 -11.09 6.40
CA SER A 100 4.17 -11.09 7.84
C SER A 100 5.65 -10.96 8.19
N ALA A 101 5.98 -10.19 9.22
CA ALA A 101 7.34 -10.12 9.76
C ALA A 101 7.71 -11.36 10.60
N THR A 102 6.76 -12.25 10.89
CA THR A 102 7.00 -13.49 11.64
C THR A 102 6.65 -14.74 10.81
N GLY A 103 6.95 -15.92 11.37
CA GLY A 103 6.56 -17.20 10.80
C GLY A 103 5.04 -17.47 10.76
N THR A 104 4.22 -16.58 11.34
CA THR A 104 2.76 -16.71 11.35
C THR A 104 2.16 -15.85 10.24
N PRO A 105 1.31 -16.40 9.35
CA PRO A 105 0.59 -15.59 8.37
C PRO A 105 -0.36 -14.61 9.06
N THR A 106 -0.57 -13.46 8.44
CA THR A 106 -1.44 -12.40 8.98
C THR A 106 -2.37 -11.88 7.90
N ARG A 107 -3.21 -10.90 8.24
CA ARG A 107 -4.07 -10.20 7.29
C ARG A 107 -3.86 -8.71 7.44
N VAL A 108 -4.06 -7.97 6.36
CA VAL A 108 -4.08 -6.51 6.39
C VAL A 108 -5.42 -5.99 5.94
N ARG A 109 -5.89 -4.96 6.61
CA ARG A 109 -7.00 -4.11 6.18
C ARG A 109 -6.43 -2.98 5.34
N VAL A 110 -6.91 -2.87 4.10
CA VAL A 110 -6.55 -1.82 3.15
C VAL A 110 -7.75 -0.92 2.97
N GLU A 111 -7.57 0.34 3.30
CA GLU A 111 -8.58 1.40 3.15
C GLU A 111 -8.11 2.36 2.08
N GLU A 112 -8.85 2.44 0.98
CA GLU A 112 -8.62 3.37 -0.12
C GLU A 112 -9.72 4.42 -0.13
N SER A 113 -9.36 5.68 -0.36
CA SER A 113 -10.32 6.77 -0.51
C SER A 113 -9.91 7.70 -1.64
N GLU A 114 -10.89 8.10 -2.45
CA GLU A 114 -10.74 9.16 -3.47
C GLU A 114 -10.91 10.57 -2.88
N ALA A 115 -11.36 10.69 -1.63
CA ALA A 115 -11.51 11.98 -0.97
C ALA A 115 -10.17 12.45 -0.39
N THR A 116 -9.88 13.74 -0.53
CA THR A 116 -8.81 14.43 0.20
C THR A 116 -9.18 14.49 1.69
N VAL A 117 -8.24 14.08 2.55
CA VAL A 117 -8.34 14.26 4.01
C VAL A 117 -8.04 15.70 4.36
#